data_AF-A0A535VUT2-F1
#
_entry.id   AF-A0A535VUT2-F1
#
_cell.length_a   1.000
_cell.length_b   1.000
_cell.length_c   1.000
_cell.angle_alpha   90.00
_cell.angle_beta   90.00
_cell.angle_gamma   90.00
#
_symmetry.space_group_name_H-M   'P 1'
#
loop_
_entity.id
_entity.type
_entity.pdbx_description
1 polymer ?
#
loop_
_entity_poly.entity_id
_entity_poly.type
_entity_poly.pdbx_seq_one_letter_code
_entity_poly.pdbx_strand_id
1 'polypeptide(L)'
;MTQVRRVPPRHELPEVDAAALEAARAGDRVVAAARELGAERWLRYLEPLPGRLRDDPLPDLRAAARLARAAYGPKDSVRDQLPAEVTEPFLDRIDRLSRAINRWEANRS
;
A
#
# COMPACT_ATOMS: atom_id res chain seq x y z
N MET A 1 -23.88 22.35 -7.66
CA MET A 1 -22.99 21.76 -8.69
C MET A 1 -21.68 21.41 -8.01
N THR A 2 -21.48 20.15 -7.62
CA THR A 2 -20.25 19.71 -6.96
C THR A 2 -19.13 19.68 -7.98
N GLN A 3 -18.16 20.58 -7.85
CA GLN A 3 -16.99 20.62 -8.72
C GLN A 3 -16.20 19.32 -8.49
N VAL A 4 -16.29 18.38 -9.43
CA VAL A 4 -15.48 17.16 -9.41
C VAL A 4 -14.04 17.60 -9.57
N ARG A 5 -13.29 17.67 -8.47
CA ARG A 5 -11.86 17.95 -8.46
C ARG A 5 -11.21 16.86 -9.31
N ARG A 6 -10.81 17.19 -10.55
CA ARG A 6 -10.10 16.25 -11.43
C ARG A 6 -8.75 15.93 -10.78
N VAL A 7 -8.63 14.73 -10.25
CA VAL A 7 -7.35 14.20 -9.77
C VAL A 7 -6.61 13.67 -11.00
N PRO A 8 -5.36 14.07 -11.24
CA PRO A 8 -4.57 13.55 -12.35
C PRO A 8 -4.49 12.02 -12.31
N PRO A 9 -4.52 11.35 -13.46
CA PRO A 9 -4.24 9.93 -13.53
C PRO A 9 -2.80 9.64 -13.06
N ARG A 10 -2.57 8.46 -12.48
CA ARG A 10 -1.29 8.13 -11.81
C ARG A 10 -0.07 8.18 -12.71
N HIS A 11 -0.20 7.90 -14.00
CA HIS A 11 0.91 7.97 -14.95
C HIS A 11 1.43 9.41 -15.15
N GLU A 12 0.67 10.44 -14.76
CA GLU A 12 1.14 11.83 -14.70
C GLU A 12 1.88 12.14 -13.37
N LEU A 13 1.95 11.17 -12.45
CA LEU A 13 2.56 11.27 -11.12
C LEU A 13 3.70 10.23 -10.99
N PRO A 14 4.81 10.37 -11.75
CA PRO A 14 5.81 9.31 -11.89
C PRO A 14 6.43 8.84 -10.57
N GLU A 15 6.65 9.75 -9.60
CA GLU A 15 7.15 9.38 -8.27
C GLU A 15 6.15 8.55 -7.47
N VAL A 16 4.87 8.91 -7.52
CA VAL A 16 3.81 8.21 -6.79
C VAL A 16 3.57 6.85 -7.44
N ASP A 17 3.53 6.80 -8.76
CA ASP A 17 3.27 5.58 -9.50
C ASP A 17 4.41 4.55 -9.33
N ALA A 18 5.67 5.00 -9.42
CA ALA A 18 6.82 4.15 -9.14
C ALA A 18 6.80 3.61 -7.69
N ALA A 19 6.51 4.48 -6.71
CA ALA A 19 6.42 4.05 -5.31
C ALA A 19 5.28 3.05 -5.08
N ALA A 20 4.14 3.24 -5.75
CA ALA A 20 2.98 2.36 -5.65
C ALA A 20 3.23 0.99 -6.29
N LEU A 21 3.92 0.95 -7.45
CA LEU A 21 4.32 -0.30 -8.09
C LEU A 21 5.29 -1.10 -7.22
N GLU A 22 6.27 -0.44 -6.60
CA GLU A 22 7.21 -1.09 -5.68
C GLU A 22 6.51 -1.61 -4.42
N ALA A 23 5.54 -0.86 -3.88
CA ALA A 23 4.71 -1.31 -2.78
C ALA A 23 3.85 -2.51 -3.15
N ALA A 24 3.25 -2.52 -4.35
CA ALA A 24 2.47 -3.66 -4.84
C ALA A 24 3.29 -4.93 -4.93
N ARG A 25 4.49 -4.85 -5.52
CA ARG A 25 5.43 -5.98 -5.63
C ARG A 25 5.85 -6.54 -4.27
N ALA A 26 6.09 -5.67 -3.30
CA ALA A 26 6.39 -6.09 -1.94
C ALA A 26 5.14 -6.73 -1.29
N GLY A 27 3.95 -6.18 -1.53
CA GLY A 27 2.68 -6.75 -1.09
C GLY A 27 2.43 -8.16 -1.64
N ASP A 28 2.75 -8.41 -2.91
CA ASP A 28 2.64 -9.75 -3.51
C ASP A 28 3.49 -10.79 -2.76
N ARG A 29 4.70 -10.41 -2.32
CA ARG A 29 5.57 -11.28 -1.52
C ARG A 29 4.98 -11.58 -0.15
N VAL A 30 4.38 -10.59 0.49
CA VAL A 30 3.72 -10.77 1.80
C VAL A 30 2.48 -11.67 1.66
N VAL A 31 1.70 -11.51 0.59
CA VAL A 31 0.55 -12.39 0.29
C VAL A 31 1.01 -13.83 0.05
N ALA A 32 2.09 -14.02 -0.71
CA ALA A 32 2.69 -15.35 -0.92
C ALA A 32 3.10 -15.99 0.41
N ALA A 33 3.84 -15.26 1.25
CA ALA A 33 4.25 -15.75 2.57
C ALA A 33 3.04 -16.05 3.49
N ALA A 34 2.01 -15.20 3.49
CA ALA A 34 0.78 -15.46 4.25
C ALA A 34 0.10 -16.76 3.82
N ARG A 35 0.07 -17.03 2.50
CA ARG A 35 -0.50 -18.25 1.93
C ARG A 35 0.34 -19.49 2.29
N GLU A 36 1.65 -19.40 2.17
CA GLU A 36 2.58 -20.50 2.50
C GLU A 36 2.50 -20.89 3.98
N LEU A 37 2.36 -19.91 4.87
CA LEU A 37 2.27 -20.13 6.32
C LEU A 37 0.84 -20.42 6.81
N GLY A 38 -0.15 -20.44 5.93
CA GLY A 38 -1.55 -20.66 6.31
C GLY A 38 -2.13 -19.57 7.23
N ALA A 39 -1.60 -18.34 7.14
CA ALA A 39 -2.03 -17.20 7.94
C ALA A 39 -3.35 -16.60 7.40
N GLU A 40 -4.44 -17.39 7.40
CA GLU A 40 -5.73 -17.11 6.74
C GLU A 40 -6.31 -15.71 7.01
N ARG A 41 -6.21 -15.25 8.26
CA ARG A 41 -6.67 -13.90 8.64
C ARG A 41 -5.88 -12.83 7.87
N TRP A 42 -4.56 -12.94 7.86
CA TRP A 42 -3.67 -12.00 7.17
C TRP A 42 -3.77 -12.14 5.66
N LEU A 43 -3.93 -13.35 5.14
CA LEU A 43 -4.17 -13.59 3.73
C LEU A 43 -5.42 -12.83 3.27
N ARG A 44 -6.57 -13.01 3.92
CA ARG A 44 -7.81 -12.28 3.59
C ARG A 44 -7.66 -10.76 3.67
N TYR A 45 -6.88 -10.28 4.63
CA TYR A 45 -6.65 -8.84 4.80
C TYR A 45 -5.73 -8.25 3.70
N LEU A 46 -4.68 -8.97 3.34
CA LEU A 46 -3.59 -8.47 2.49
C LEU A 46 -3.80 -8.77 1.01
N GLU A 47 -4.49 -9.86 0.67
CA GLU A 47 -4.74 -10.30 -0.71
C GLU A 47 -5.27 -9.21 -1.67
N PRO A 48 -6.23 -8.33 -1.28
CA PRO A 48 -6.69 -7.29 -2.21
C PRO A 48 -5.68 -6.14 -2.38
N LEU A 49 -4.71 -5.97 -1.47
CA LEU A 49 -3.88 -4.76 -1.44
C LEU A 49 -2.94 -4.63 -2.64
N PRO A 50 -2.22 -5.67 -3.13
CA PRO A 50 -1.34 -5.51 -4.28
C PRO A 50 -2.05 -5.03 -5.53
N GLY A 51 -3.25 -5.55 -5.83
CA GLY A 51 -4.06 -5.09 -6.96
C GLY A 51 -4.42 -3.61 -6.83
N ARG A 52 -4.92 -3.22 -5.66
CA ARG A 52 -5.24 -1.83 -5.35
C ARG A 52 -4.04 -0.90 -5.46
N LEU A 53 -2.87 -1.32 -4.96
CA LEU A 53 -1.64 -0.54 -5.06
C LEU A 53 -1.19 -0.37 -6.53
N ARG A 54 -1.47 -1.32 -7.42
CA ARG A 54 -1.17 -1.18 -8.86
C ARG A 54 -2.15 -0.25 -9.57
N ASP A 55 -3.44 -0.43 -9.30
CA ASP A 55 -4.48 0.05 -10.23
C ASP A 55 -5.33 1.20 -9.67
N ASP A 56 -5.42 1.35 -8.34
CA ASP A 56 -6.30 2.36 -7.72
C ASP A 56 -5.84 3.79 -8.09
N PRO A 57 -6.77 4.71 -8.36
CA PRO A 57 -6.46 6.13 -8.53
C PRO A 57 -5.99 6.74 -7.21
N LEU A 58 -5.38 7.93 -7.25
CA LEU A 58 -4.71 8.54 -6.10
C LEU A 58 -5.54 8.60 -4.78
N PRO A 59 -6.85 8.95 -4.77
CA PRO A 59 -7.64 8.95 -3.54
C PRO A 59 -7.76 7.56 -2.91
N ASP A 60 -8.00 6.55 -3.74
CA ASP A 60 -8.17 5.15 -3.31
C ASP A 60 -6.82 4.50 -2.97
N LEU A 61 -5.77 4.88 -3.69
CA LEU A 61 -4.38 4.50 -3.40
C LEU A 61 -3.95 4.96 -1.99
N ARG A 62 -4.33 6.18 -1.59
CA ARG A 62 -4.09 6.68 -0.23
C ARG A 62 -4.81 5.83 0.81
N ALA A 63 -6.04 5.40 0.52
CA ALA A 63 -6.79 4.49 1.40
C ALA A 63 -6.13 3.10 1.48
N ALA A 64 -5.68 2.55 0.36
CA ALA A 64 -4.95 1.29 0.30
C ALA A 64 -3.63 1.33 1.09
N ALA A 65 -2.85 2.41 0.96
CA ALA A 65 -1.61 2.59 1.72
C ALA A 65 -1.86 2.65 3.24
N ARG A 66 -2.93 3.33 3.67
CA ARG A 66 -3.32 3.37 5.09
C ARG A 66 -3.74 2.00 5.62
N LEU A 67 -4.53 1.25 4.86
CA LEU A 67 -4.92 -0.12 5.22
C LEU A 67 -3.69 -1.02 5.34
N ALA A 68 -2.79 -0.98 4.35
CA ALA A 68 -1.54 -1.72 4.42
C ALA A 68 -0.73 -1.36 5.67
N ARG A 69 -0.65 -0.07 6.03
CA ARG A 69 0.07 0.39 7.22
C ARG A 69 -0.57 -0.07 8.54
N ALA A 70 -1.89 -0.22 8.56
CA ALA A 70 -2.65 -0.65 9.73
C ALA A 70 -2.38 -2.12 10.11
N ALA A 71 -1.89 -2.95 9.18
CA ALA A 71 -1.45 -4.31 9.46
C ALA A 71 -0.26 -4.39 10.45
N TYR A 72 0.42 -3.27 10.72
CA TYR A 72 1.60 -3.20 11.60
C TYR A 72 1.27 -2.53 12.95
N GLY A 73 0.02 -2.62 13.39
CA GLY A 73 -0.44 -2.03 14.65
C GLY A 73 0.11 -2.74 15.90
N PRO A 74 0.03 -2.10 17.08
CA PRO A 74 0.69 -2.57 18.31
C PRO A 74 0.02 -3.78 19.00
N LYS A 75 -1.21 -4.17 18.62
CA LYS A 75 -1.98 -5.23 19.30
C LYS A 75 -2.22 -6.49 18.47
N ASP A 76 -1.96 -6.43 17.16
CA ASP A 76 -2.20 -7.52 16.23
C ASP A 76 -1.46 -7.17 14.93
N SER A 77 -0.19 -7.55 14.89
CA SER A 77 0.72 -7.18 13.81
C SER A 77 0.92 -8.34 12.87
N VAL A 78 1.01 -8.06 11.57
CA VAL A 78 1.42 -9.05 10.56
C VAL A 78 2.79 -9.64 10.89
N ARG A 79 3.63 -8.89 11.61
CA ARG A 79 4.94 -9.34 12.13
C ARG A 79 4.85 -10.51 13.11
N ASP A 80 3.70 -10.69 13.76
CA ASP A 80 3.54 -11.75 14.76
C ASP A 80 3.39 -13.14 14.09
N GLN A 81 3.10 -13.17 12.78
CA GLN A 81 2.83 -14.40 12.03
C GLN A 81 3.64 -14.54 10.74
N LEU A 82 4.23 -13.46 10.22
CA LEU A 82 5.00 -13.47 8.98
C LEU A 82 6.45 -13.02 9.20
N PRO A 83 7.39 -13.54 8.39
CA PRO A 83 8.81 -13.23 8.51
C PRO A 83 9.12 -11.74 8.31
N ALA A 84 10.14 -11.25 9.01
CA ALA A 84 10.63 -9.88 8.87
C ALA A 84 11.13 -9.57 7.45
N GLU A 85 11.68 -10.59 6.77
CA GLU A 85 12.24 -10.53 5.43
C GLU A 85 11.21 -10.14 4.36
N VAL A 86 9.92 -10.38 4.61
CA VAL A 86 8.83 -9.95 3.72
C VAL A 86 8.06 -8.76 4.27
N THR A 87 7.86 -8.69 5.59
CA THR A 87 7.06 -7.64 6.23
C THR A 87 7.79 -6.30 6.30
N GLU A 88 9.08 -6.26 6.65
CA GLU A 88 9.81 -4.99 6.75
C GLU A 88 9.99 -4.28 5.40
N PRO A 89 10.36 -4.98 4.30
CA PRO A 89 10.39 -4.35 2.99
C PRO A 89 9.02 -3.80 2.58
N PHE A 90 7.93 -4.52 2.84
CA PHE A 90 6.59 -4.03 2.50
C PHE A 90 6.24 -2.76 3.28
N LEU A 91 6.51 -2.74 4.60
CA LEU A 91 6.30 -1.56 5.43
C LEU A 91 7.08 -0.34 4.92
N ASP A 92 8.37 -0.49 4.63
CA ASP A 92 9.21 0.58 4.08
C ASP A 92 8.63 1.12 2.76
N ARG A 93 8.15 0.26 1.86
CA ARG A 93 7.53 0.71 0.60
C ARG A 93 6.22 1.45 0.81
N ILE A 94 5.38 1.02 1.75
CA ILE A 94 4.14 1.72 2.11
C ILE A 94 4.44 3.10 2.71
N ASP A 95 5.45 3.21 3.57
CA ASP A 95 5.86 4.49 4.15
C ASP A 95 6.43 5.43 3.07
N ARG A 96 7.24 4.93 2.12
CA ARG A 96 7.73 5.71 0.98
C ARG A 96 6.60 6.20 0.07
N LEU A 97 5.64 5.34 -0.25
CA LEU A 97 4.44 5.70 -1.01
C LEU A 97 3.66 6.81 -0.28
N SER A 98 3.40 6.64 1.01
CA SER A 98 2.67 7.63 1.81
C SER A 98 3.36 9.00 1.81
N ARG A 99 4.70 9.02 1.90
CA ARG A 99 5.49 10.26 1.77
C ARG A 99 5.37 10.88 0.37
N ALA A 100 5.42 10.08 -0.69
CA ALA A 100 5.28 10.58 -2.06
C ALA A 100 3.89 11.22 -2.28
N ILE A 101 2.82 10.57 -1.81
CA ILE A 101 1.46 11.12 -1.86
C ILE A 101 1.38 12.44 -1.10
N ASN A 102 1.89 12.50 0.15
CA ASN A 102 1.85 13.72 0.95
C ASN A 102 2.66 14.88 0.34
N ARG A 103 3.83 14.60 -0.26
CA ARG A 103 4.62 15.62 -0.98
C ARG A 103 3.85 16.19 -2.16
N TRP A 104 3.20 15.32 -2.94
CA TRP A 104 2.39 15.75 -4.06
C TRP A 104 1.20 16.63 -3.62
N GLU A 105 0.51 16.26 -2.54
CA GLU A 105 -0.60 17.05 -1.99
C GLU A 105 -0.12 18.43 -1.49
N ALA A 106 1.02 18.47 -0.80
CA ALA A 106 1.61 19.71 -0.29
C ALA A 106 1.99 20.68 -1.42
N ASN A 107 2.54 20.18 -2.54
CA ASN A 107 2.90 21.00 -3.70
C ASN A 107 1.69 21.52 -4.50
N ARG A 108 0.48 21.07 -4.16
CA ARG A 108 -0.79 21.44 -4.81
C ARG A 108 -1.69 22.34 -3.96
N SER A 109 -1.29 22.58 -2.71
CA SER A 109 -1.99 23.40 -1.72
C SER A 109 -1.46 24.83 -1.77
#